data_AF-A0A317H7G8-F1
#
_entry.id   AF-A0A317H7G8-F1
#
_cell.length_a   1.000
_cell.length_b   1.000
_cell.length_c   1.000
_cell.angle_alpha   90.00
_cell.angle_beta   90.00
_cell.angle_gamma   90.00
#
_symmetry.space_group_name_H-M   'P 1'
#
loop_
_entity.id
_entity.type
_entity.pdbx_description
1 polymer ?
#
loop_
_entity_poly.entity_id
_entity_poly.type
_entity_poly.pdbx_seq_one_letter_code
_entity_poly.pdbx_strand_id
1 'polypeptide(L)'
;MTTTPLQKPIEAVKHWYIPLIIGIVLILVGLYVFSRPLASYVALSLVFSMAFLITGILQISFSIANKDELDGWGWYLAGGIFYLLTGIVLLSRPEISIAALPFVVGFFSLFFSISALGWAFDLKNIGIKNWGGLAVFAILGIIFSFILLWNPDFAGLSLVIWTGIAFIAAGVAGIMLSLRLHKIKETTSRISDELKKRISSIMSEYRQALAR
;
A
#
# COMPACT_ATOMS: atom_id res chain seq x y z
N MET A 1 -4.15 -11.06 31.74
CA MET A 1 -2.82 -10.45 31.93
C MET A 1 -2.75 -9.17 31.11
N THR A 2 -3.01 -8.01 31.73
CA THR A 2 -3.00 -6.71 31.05
C THR A 2 -1.59 -6.17 31.06
N THR A 3 -0.94 -6.07 29.90
CA THR A 3 0.38 -5.45 29.79
C THR A 3 0.31 -4.00 30.25
N THR A 4 1.27 -3.57 31.07
CA THR A 4 1.33 -2.19 31.57
C THR A 4 1.48 -1.21 30.39
N PRO A 5 1.05 0.06 30.53
CA PRO A 5 1.05 1.03 29.43
C PRO A 5 2.43 1.22 28.75
N LEU A 6 3.52 0.99 29.49
CA LEU A 6 4.88 1.08 29.00
C LEU A 6 5.40 -0.23 28.37
N GLN A 7 4.79 -1.39 28.63
CA GLN A 7 5.27 -2.66 28.09
C GLN A 7 5.07 -2.76 26.57
N LYS A 8 3.93 -2.30 26.04
CA LYS A 8 3.65 -2.38 24.58
C LYS A 8 4.68 -1.62 23.72
N PRO A 9 5.03 -0.36 24.00
CA PRO A 9 6.08 0.34 23.26
C PRO A 9 7.46 -0.31 23.38
N ILE A 10 7.79 -0.85 24.57
CA ILE A 10 9.09 -1.51 24.83
C ILE A 10 9.21 -2.82 24.04
N GLU A 11 8.13 -3.61 23.96
CA GLU A 11 8.09 -4.84 23.17
C GLU A 11 8.22 -4.56 21.67
N ALA A 12 7.55 -3.52 21.15
CA ALA A 12 7.66 -3.13 19.74
C ALA A 12 9.12 -2.78 19.35
N VAL A 13 9.86 -2.19 20.28
CA VAL A 13 11.26 -1.80 20.10
C VAL A 13 12.23 -2.99 20.24
N LYS A 14 11.80 -4.10 20.86
CA LYS A 14 12.62 -5.32 21.00
C LYS A 14 12.98 -5.91 19.64
N HIS A 15 12.05 -5.87 18.69
CA HIS A 15 12.17 -6.44 17.35
C HIS A 15 12.60 -5.42 16.28
N TRP A 16 13.36 -4.39 16.67
CA TRP A 16 13.89 -3.34 15.79
C TRP A 16 14.63 -3.87 14.54
N TYR A 17 15.16 -5.10 14.56
CA TYR A 17 15.87 -5.72 13.44
C TYR A 17 14.93 -6.22 12.33
N ILE A 18 13.64 -6.46 12.62
CA ILE A 18 12.66 -6.91 11.61
C ILE A 18 12.55 -5.91 10.45
N PRO A 19 12.28 -4.60 10.68
CA PRO A 19 12.25 -3.63 9.59
C PRO A 19 13.60 -3.43 8.90
N LEU A 20 14.73 -3.77 9.54
CA LEU A 20 16.04 -3.76 8.90
C LEU A 20 16.14 -4.85 7.83
N ILE A 21 15.81 -6.09 8.21
CA ILE A 21 15.87 -7.25 7.32
C ILE A 21 14.92 -7.04 6.14
N ILE A 22 13.67 -6.63 6.43
CA ILE A 22 12.70 -6.29 5.38
C ILE A 22 13.27 -5.18 4.50
N GLY A 23 13.83 -4.13 5.09
CA GLY A 23 14.41 -3.01 4.36
C GLY A 23 15.50 -3.43 3.37
N ILE A 24 16.45 -4.26 3.82
CA ILE A 24 17.53 -4.81 2.99
C ILE A 24 16.96 -5.68 1.87
N VAL A 25 16.04 -6.60 2.19
CA VAL A 25 15.40 -7.47 1.18
C VAL A 25 14.71 -6.64 0.11
N LEU A 26 13.95 -5.61 0.49
CA LEU A 26 13.25 -4.74 -0.47
C LEU A 26 14.22 -3.97 -1.36
N ILE A 27 15.36 -3.49 -0.85
CA ILE A 27 16.40 -2.87 -1.70
C ILE A 27 16.93 -3.88 -2.71
N LEU A 28 17.26 -5.10 -2.28
CA LEU A 28 17.76 -6.15 -3.18
C LEU A 28 16.73 -6.51 -4.25
N VAL A 29 15.46 -6.60 -3.88
CA VAL A 29 14.36 -6.83 -4.84
C VAL A 29 14.24 -5.65 -5.81
N GLY A 30 14.31 -4.41 -5.34
CA GLY A 30 14.28 -3.23 -6.21
C GLY A 30 15.46 -3.20 -7.20
N LEU A 31 16.66 -3.55 -6.77
CA LEU A 31 17.84 -3.70 -7.64
C LEU A 31 17.67 -4.84 -8.65
N TYR A 32 17.07 -5.96 -8.22
CA TYR A 32 16.73 -7.06 -9.11
C TYR A 32 15.72 -6.64 -10.20
N VAL A 33 14.74 -5.80 -9.84
CA VAL A 33 13.76 -5.26 -10.78
C VAL A 33 14.42 -4.49 -11.93
N PHE A 34 15.41 -3.66 -11.61
CA PHE A 34 16.16 -2.93 -12.63
C PHE A 34 17.12 -3.82 -13.43
N SER A 35 17.64 -4.88 -12.80
CA SER A 35 18.58 -5.81 -13.46
C SER A 35 17.88 -6.71 -14.49
N ARG A 36 16.59 -7.02 -14.28
CA ARG A 36 15.80 -7.90 -15.16
C ARG A 36 14.40 -7.32 -15.46
N PRO A 37 14.29 -6.18 -16.18
CA PRO A 37 13.02 -5.47 -16.36
C PRO A 37 11.89 -6.33 -16.94
N LEU A 38 12.20 -7.15 -17.95
CA LEU A 38 11.22 -8.01 -18.61
C LEU A 38 10.68 -9.10 -17.66
N ALA A 39 11.57 -9.78 -16.92
CA ALA A 39 11.15 -10.81 -15.96
C ALA A 39 10.32 -10.20 -14.83
N SER A 40 10.68 -9.00 -14.37
CA SER A 40 9.92 -8.26 -13.36
C SER A 40 8.55 -7.82 -13.88
N TYR A 41 8.45 -7.45 -15.15
CA TYR A 41 7.17 -7.15 -15.77
C TYR A 41 6.24 -8.37 -15.83
N VAL A 42 6.79 -9.53 -16.21
CA VAL A 42 6.04 -10.80 -16.17
C VAL A 42 5.60 -11.13 -14.73
N ALA A 43 6.48 -10.96 -13.74
CA ALA A 43 6.12 -11.16 -12.34
C ALA A 43 4.98 -10.22 -11.88
N LEU A 44 5.02 -8.94 -12.30
CA LEU A 44 3.93 -7.99 -12.04
C LEU A 44 2.61 -8.44 -12.67
N SER A 45 2.64 -8.96 -13.92
CA SER A 45 1.44 -9.50 -14.55
C SER A 45 0.88 -10.73 -13.81
N LEU A 46 1.73 -11.57 -13.24
CA LEU A 46 1.29 -12.72 -12.44
C LEU A 46 0.65 -12.28 -11.12
N VAL A 47 1.26 -11.31 -10.44
CA VAL A 47 0.68 -10.70 -9.23
C VAL A 47 -0.67 -10.07 -9.54
N PHE A 48 -0.77 -9.38 -10.66
CA PHE A 48 -2.03 -8.81 -11.16
C PHE A 48 -3.10 -9.88 -11.39
N SER A 49 -2.77 -11.00 -12.06
CA SER A 49 -3.70 -12.12 -12.25
C SER A 49 -4.13 -12.76 -10.93
N MET A 50 -3.19 -12.95 -10.00
CA MET A 50 -3.50 -13.49 -8.67
C MET A 50 -4.41 -12.55 -7.87
N ALA A 51 -4.22 -11.23 -7.99
CA ALA A 51 -5.09 -10.26 -7.35
C ALA A 51 -6.54 -10.41 -7.83
N PHE A 52 -6.77 -10.58 -9.14
CA PHE A 52 -8.11 -10.84 -9.68
C PHE A 52 -8.74 -12.11 -9.09
N LEU A 53 -7.98 -13.21 -8.98
CA LEU A 53 -8.47 -14.43 -8.35
C LEU A 53 -8.84 -14.23 -6.88
N ILE A 54 -7.92 -13.67 -6.10
CA ILE A 54 -8.12 -13.48 -4.66
C ILE A 54 -9.32 -12.56 -4.44
N THR A 55 -9.41 -11.45 -5.17
CA THR A 55 -10.57 -10.55 -5.12
C THR A 55 -11.87 -11.25 -5.50
N GLY A 56 -11.86 -12.08 -6.55
CA GLY A 56 -13.03 -12.86 -6.95
C GLY A 56 -13.50 -13.82 -5.86
N ILE A 57 -12.58 -14.61 -5.29
CA ILE A 57 -12.88 -15.53 -4.19
C ILE A 57 -13.44 -14.76 -2.98
N LEU A 58 -12.76 -13.70 -2.56
CA LEU A 58 -13.17 -12.91 -1.39
C LEU A 58 -14.54 -12.25 -1.60
N GLN A 59 -14.83 -11.69 -2.78
CA GLN A 59 -16.13 -11.10 -3.07
C GLN A 59 -17.25 -12.14 -3.11
N ILE A 60 -17.01 -13.32 -3.68
CA ILE A 60 -17.97 -14.43 -3.67
C ILE A 60 -18.24 -14.87 -2.23
N SER A 61 -17.18 -15.11 -1.44
CA SER A 61 -17.32 -15.50 -0.03
C SER A 61 -18.06 -14.45 0.79
N PHE A 62 -17.73 -13.17 0.60
CA PHE A 62 -18.40 -12.06 1.27
C PHE A 62 -19.87 -11.95 0.89
N SER A 63 -20.19 -12.04 -0.41
CA SER A 63 -21.57 -11.99 -0.91
C SER A 63 -22.42 -13.12 -0.35
N ILE A 64 -21.92 -14.36 -0.36
CA ILE A 64 -22.64 -15.53 0.16
C ILE A 64 -22.82 -15.43 1.68
N ALA A 65 -21.79 -15.01 2.41
CA ALA A 65 -21.83 -14.90 3.87
C ALA A 65 -22.82 -13.84 4.37
N ASN A 66 -23.07 -12.80 3.59
CA ASN A 66 -23.92 -11.66 3.98
C ASN A 66 -25.20 -11.57 3.14
N LYS A 67 -25.59 -12.63 2.42
CA LYS A 67 -26.70 -12.60 1.45
C LYS A 67 -28.04 -12.15 2.02
N ASP A 68 -28.28 -12.37 3.32
CA ASP A 68 -29.55 -12.06 3.99
C ASP A 68 -29.56 -10.65 4.60
N GLU A 69 -28.40 -10.04 4.82
CA GLU A 69 -28.24 -8.71 5.40
C GLU A 69 -27.89 -7.64 4.35
N LEU A 70 -27.39 -8.07 3.18
CA LEU A 70 -26.84 -7.19 2.18
C LEU A 70 -27.80 -6.98 1.01
N ASP A 71 -28.37 -5.78 0.93
CA ASP A 71 -29.16 -5.36 -0.21
C ASP A 71 -28.30 -5.39 -1.49
N GLY A 72 -28.81 -6.05 -2.53
CA GLY A 72 -28.11 -6.19 -3.81
C GLY A 72 -26.94 -7.19 -3.81
N TRP A 73 -26.89 -8.15 -2.89
CA TRP A 73 -25.85 -9.19 -2.81
C TRP A 73 -25.54 -9.89 -4.13
N GLY A 74 -26.55 -10.06 -4.99
CA GLY A 74 -26.40 -10.66 -6.32
C GLY A 74 -25.42 -9.90 -7.24
N TRP A 75 -25.33 -8.57 -7.13
CA TRP A 75 -24.34 -7.78 -7.88
C TRP A 75 -22.92 -8.03 -7.40
N TYR A 76 -22.73 -8.18 -6.09
CA TYR A 76 -21.44 -8.56 -5.51
C TYR A 76 -21.04 -9.98 -5.91
N LEU A 77 -22.00 -10.90 -5.96
CA LEU A 77 -21.74 -12.26 -6.44
C LEU A 77 -21.33 -12.26 -7.92
N ALA A 78 -22.09 -11.56 -8.77
CA ALA A 78 -21.79 -11.44 -10.20
C ALA A 78 -20.42 -10.79 -10.44
N GLY A 79 -20.11 -9.71 -9.71
CA GLY A 79 -18.80 -9.08 -9.72
C GLY A 79 -17.69 -10.04 -9.30
N GLY A 80 -17.88 -10.77 -8.19
CA GLY A 80 -16.92 -11.76 -7.71
C GLY A 80 -16.65 -12.89 -8.71
N ILE A 81 -17.70 -13.41 -9.36
CA ILE A 81 -17.59 -14.41 -10.44
C ILE A 81 -16.80 -13.84 -11.62
N PHE A 82 -17.11 -12.61 -12.04
CA PHE A 82 -16.37 -11.94 -13.11
C PHE A 82 -14.88 -11.80 -12.79
N TYR A 83 -14.54 -11.34 -11.57
CA TYR A 83 -13.15 -11.24 -11.10
C TYR A 83 -12.46 -12.61 -11.11
N LEU A 84 -13.13 -13.65 -10.60
CA LEU A 84 -12.60 -15.00 -10.55
C LEU A 84 -12.30 -15.55 -11.95
N LEU A 85 -13.27 -15.49 -12.87
CA LEU A 85 -13.10 -15.98 -14.24
C LEU A 85 -12.00 -15.22 -14.98
N THR A 86 -11.96 -13.89 -14.82
CA THR A 86 -10.91 -13.05 -15.38
C THR A 86 -9.54 -13.47 -14.83
N GLY A 87 -9.41 -13.65 -13.51
CA GLY A 87 -8.17 -14.12 -12.89
C GLY A 87 -7.72 -15.49 -13.42
N ILE A 88 -8.65 -16.44 -13.64
CA ILE A 88 -8.34 -17.76 -14.22
C ILE A 88 -7.79 -17.60 -15.64
N VAL A 89 -8.45 -16.78 -16.47
CA VAL A 89 -8.02 -16.52 -17.85
C VAL A 89 -6.64 -15.87 -17.87
N LEU A 90 -6.41 -14.85 -17.04
CA LEU A 90 -5.14 -14.13 -16.98
C LEU A 90 -3.98 -15.03 -16.54
N LEU A 91 -4.19 -15.96 -15.59
CA LEU A 91 -3.16 -16.92 -15.19
C LEU A 91 -2.92 -18.00 -16.25
N SER A 92 -3.99 -18.47 -16.90
CA SER A 92 -3.89 -19.53 -17.91
C SER A 92 -3.28 -19.02 -19.21
N ARG A 93 -3.39 -17.72 -19.49
CA ARG A 93 -2.83 -17.05 -20.67
C ARG A 93 -2.03 -15.81 -20.26
N PRO A 94 -0.75 -15.98 -19.86
CA PRO A 94 0.10 -14.87 -19.43
C PRO A 94 0.20 -13.72 -20.44
N GLU A 95 0.14 -14.01 -21.73
CA GLU A 95 0.12 -13.03 -22.83
C GLU A 95 -1.00 -11.99 -22.66
N ILE A 96 -2.20 -12.44 -22.27
CA ILE A 96 -3.35 -11.56 -22.04
C ILE A 96 -3.10 -10.69 -20.80
N SER A 97 -2.50 -11.25 -19.75
CA SER A 97 -2.17 -10.50 -18.53
C SER A 97 -1.13 -9.42 -18.79
N ILE A 98 -0.06 -9.76 -19.51
CA ILE A 98 1.00 -8.85 -19.94
C ILE A 98 0.43 -7.72 -20.81
N ALA A 99 -0.52 -8.02 -21.69
CA ALA A 99 -1.15 -7.01 -22.53
C ALA A 99 -2.18 -6.14 -21.78
N ALA A 100 -2.93 -6.72 -20.84
CA ALA A 100 -4.03 -6.04 -20.14
C ALA A 100 -3.53 -5.11 -19.01
N LEU A 101 -2.47 -5.48 -18.31
CA LEU A 101 -1.96 -4.76 -17.14
C LEU A 101 -1.70 -3.25 -17.42
N PRO A 102 -1.04 -2.84 -18.52
CA PRO A 102 -0.81 -1.43 -18.84
C PRO A 102 -2.09 -0.65 -19.02
N PHE A 103 -3.11 -1.24 -19.66
CA PHE A 103 -4.40 -0.57 -19.86
C PHE A 103 -5.10 -0.35 -18.55
N VAL A 104 -5.14 -1.37 -17.67
CA VAL A 104 -5.75 -1.22 -16.35
C VAL A 104 -5.06 -0.10 -15.57
N VAL A 105 -3.73 -0.11 -15.53
CA VAL A 105 -2.96 0.93 -14.83
C VAL A 105 -3.19 2.31 -15.45
N GLY A 106 -3.20 2.41 -16.78
CA GLY A 106 -3.46 3.65 -17.50
C GLY A 106 -4.85 4.20 -17.22
N PHE A 107 -5.89 3.35 -17.21
CA PHE A 107 -7.26 3.74 -16.88
C PHE A 107 -7.40 4.19 -15.43
N PHE A 108 -6.82 3.45 -14.48
CA PHE A 108 -6.82 3.86 -13.06
C PHE A 108 -6.06 5.17 -12.85
N SER A 109 -4.91 5.33 -13.50
CA SER A 109 -4.13 6.57 -13.48
C SER A 109 -4.96 7.75 -14.04
N LEU A 110 -5.71 7.53 -15.12
CA LEU A 110 -6.56 8.54 -15.73
C LEU A 110 -7.69 8.94 -14.78
N PHE A 111 -8.39 7.96 -14.23
CA PHE A 111 -9.48 8.20 -13.28
C PHE A 111 -9.00 8.93 -12.04
N PHE A 112 -7.85 8.53 -11.49
CA PHE A 112 -7.22 9.19 -10.36
C PHE A 112 -6.85 10.64 -10.68
N SER A 113 -6.27 10.89 -11.85
CA SER A 113 -5.85 12.23 -12.27
C SER A 113 -7.04 13.16 -12.54
N ILE A 114 -8.12 12.65 -13.15
CA ILE A 114 -9.37 13.40 -13.31
C ILE A 114 -10.00 13.72 -11.94
N SER A 115 -10.00 12.76 -11.02
CA SER A 115 -10.51 12.98 -9.65
C SER A 115 -9.68 14.02 -8.89
N ALA A 116 -8.36 13.97 -9.02
CA ALA A 116 -7.44 14.95 -8.42
C ALA A 116 -7.67 16.37 -8.99
N LEU A 117 -8.03 16.48 -10.27
CA LEU A 117 -8.42 17.75 -10.86
C LEU A 117 -9.72 18.29 -10.25
N GLY A 118 -10.71 17.40 -10.02
CA GLY A 118 -11.92 17.72 -9.28
C GLY A 118 -11.61 18.28 -7.89
N TRP A 119 -10.76 17.58 -7.12
CA TRP A 119 -10.32 18.04 -5.80
C TRP A 119 -9.58 19.38 -5.85
N ALA A 120 -8.79 19.64 -6.89
CA ALA A 120 -8.14 20.94 -7.06
C ALA A 120 -9.18 22.07 -7.22
N PHE A 121 -10.26 21.84 -7.96
CA PHE A 121 -11.34 22.80 -8.07
C PHE A 121 -12.13 22.95 -6.77
N ASP A 122 -12.33 21.88 -6.01
CA ASP A 122 -12.94 21.97 -4.68
C ASP A 122 -12.08 22.84 -3.75
N LEU A 123 -10.76 22.66 -3.73
CA LEU A 123 -9.82 23.50 -2.97
C LEU A 123 -9.90 24.98 -3.39
N LYS A 124 -10.03 25.24 -4.69
CA LYS A 124 -10.23 26.60 -5.22
C LYS A 124 -11.54 27.19 -4.68
N ASN A 125 -12.62 26.43 -4.68
CA ASN A 125 -13.95 26.88 -4.25
C ASN A 125 -14.00 27.20 -2.74
N ILE A 126 -13.22 26.50 -1.92
CA ILE A 126 -13.11 26.78 -0.48
C ILE A 126 -12.02 27.81 -0.10
N GLY A 127 -11.41 28.47 -1.10
CA GLY A 127 -10.48 29.58 -0.89
C GLY A 127 -9.04 29.19 -0.51
N ILE A 128 -8.65 27.92 -0.66
CA ILE A 128 -7.28 27.47 -0.35
C ILE A 128 -6.34 27.88 -1.47
N LYS A 129 -5.34 28.72 -1.16
CA LYS A 129 -4.43 29.34 -2.14
C LYS A 129 -3.59 28.35 -2.97
N ASN A 130 -3.32 27.14 -2.48
CA ASN A 130 -2.42 26.18 -3.15
C ASN A 130 -3.10 25.24 -4.16
N TRP A 131 -4.32 25.57 -4.61
CA TRP A 131 -5.09 24.73 -5.54
C TRP A 131 -4.43 24.58 -6.92
N GLY A 132 -3.76 25.64 -7.40
CA GLY A 132 -3.18 25.68 -8.74
C GLY A 132 -2.08 24.63 -8.96
N GLY A 133 -1.27 24.36 -7.93
CA GLY A 133 -0.25 23.31 -7.99
C GLY A 133 -0.88 21.94 -8.20
N LEU A 134 -1.91 21.60 -7.42
CA LEU A 134 -2.63 20.33 -7.57
C LEU A 134 -3.28 20.20 -8.95
N ALA A 135 -3.87 21.28 -9.47
CA ALA A 135 -4.47 21.29 -10.81
C ALA A 135 -3.43 20.99 -11.91
N VAL A 136 -2.24 21.61 -11.84
CA VAL A 136 -1.15 21.34 -12.79
C VAL A 136 -0.70 19.89 -12.72
N PHE A 137 -0.49 19.35 -11.52
CA PHE A 137 -0.13 17.93 -11.35
C PHE A 137 -1.21 16.99 -11.89
N ALA A 138 -2.48 17.32 -11.67
CA ALA A 138 -3.59 16.53 -12.19
C ALA A 138 -3.63 16.54 -13.73
N ILE A 139 -3.42 17.69 -14.37
CA ILE A 139 -3.36 17.80 -15.84
C ILE A 139 -2.18 16.99 -16.40
N LEU A 140 -0.99 17.12 -15.78
CA LEU A 140 0.17 16.30 -16.16
C LEU A 140 -0.11 14.81 -15.98
N GLY A 141 -0.81 14.44 -14.91
CA GLY A 141 -1.28 13.08 -14.64
C GLY A 141 -2.19 12.58 -15.77
N ILE A 142 -3.18 13.36 -16.18
CA ILE A 142 -4.09 13.02 -17.30
C ILE A 142 -3.29 12.78 -18.58
N ILE A 143 -2.36 13.69 -18.93
CA ILE A 143 -1.51 13.54 -20.12
C ILE A 143 -0.68 12.26 -20.02
N PHE A 144 -0.06 12.02 -18.86
CA PHE A 144 0.71 10.80 -18.62
C PHE A 144 -0.14 9.54 -18.78
N SER A 145 -1.37 9.53 -18.25
CA SER A 145 -2.29 8.40 -18.41
C SER A 145 -2.66 8.15 -19.87
N PHE A 146 -2.88 9.20 -20.67
CA PHE A 146 -3.11 9.04 -22.11
C PHE A 146 -1.88 8.46 -22.83
N ILE A 147 -0.66 8.88 -22.46
CA ILE A 147 0.57 8.30 -22.99
C ILE A 147 0.66 6.81 -22.64
N LEU A 148 0.31 6.43 -21.40
CA LEU A 148 0.30 5.02 -20.98
C LEU A 148 -0.69 4.17 -21.79
N LEU A 149 -1.89 4.71 -22.05
CA LEU A 149 -2.94 4.00 -22.80
C LEU A 149 -2.60 3.90 -24.30
N TRP A 150 -1.94 4.93 -24.85
CA TRP A 150 -1.55 4.95 -26.26
C TRP A 150 -0.34 4.04 -26.54
N ASN A 151 0.60 3.97 -25.60
CA ASN A 151 1.83 3.20 -25.76
C ASN A 151 1.98 2.18 -24.62
N PRO A 152 1.43 0.96 -24.77
CA PRO A 152 1.46 -0.07 -23.74
C PRO A 152 2.87 -0.56 -23.40
N ASP A 153 3.81 -0.51 -24.35
CA ASP A 153 5.21 -0.88 -24.11
C ASP A 153 5.89 0.13 -23.17
N PHE A 154 5.67 1.42 -23.41
CA PHE A 154 6.12 2.49 -22.52
C PHE A 154 5.48 2.36 -21.13
N ALA A 155 4.21 1.99 -21.07
CA ALA A 155 3.52 1.77 -19.81
C ALA A 155 4.05 0.57 -19.03
N GLY A 156 4.37 -0.55 -19.70
CA GLY A 156 5.02 -1.70 -19.08
C GLY A 156 6.38 -1.34 -18.48
N LEU A 157 7.21 -0.59 -19.21
CA LEU A 157 8.49 -0.10 -18.69
C LEU A 157 8.31 0.86 -17.51
N SER A 158 7.37 1.80 -17.61
CA SER A 158 7.05 2.74 -16.54
C SER A 158 6.66 2.00 -15.26
N LEU A 159 5.82 0.96 -15.37
CA LEU A 159 5.42 0.12 -14.24
C LEU A 159 6.61 -0.53 -13.54
N VAL A 160 7.53 -1.10 -14.31
CA VAL A 160 8.74 -1.73 -13.77
C VAL A 160 9.61 -0.69 -13.06
N ILE A 161 9.80 0.49 -13.66
CA ILE A 161 10.61 1.56 -13.08
C ILE A 161 10.02 2.04 -11.76
N TRP A 162 8.73 2.40 -11.75
CA TRP A 162 8.05 2.87 -10.54
C TRP A 162 8.02 1.80 -9.45
N THR A 163 7.87 0.54 -9.82
CA THR A 163 7.94 -0.59 -8.89
C THR A 163 9.33 -0.74 -8.28
N GLY A 164 10.39 -0.67 -9.09
CA GLY A 164 11.77 -0.72 -8.62
C GLY A 164 12.10 0.42 -7.67
N ILE A 165 11.70 1.65 -8.03
CA ILE A 165 11.83 2.84 -7.17
C ILE A 165 11.06 2.63 -5.86
N ALA A 166 9.82 2.15 -5.92
CA ALA A 166 8.99 1.92 -4.75
C ALA A 166 9.63 0.90 -3.78
N PHE A 167 10.17 -0.21 -4.29
CA PHE A 167 10.87 -1.19 -3.48
C PHE A 167 12.13 -0.64 -2.82
N ILE A 168 12.95 0.12 -3.56
CA ILE A 168 14.13 0.77 -2.99
C ILE A 168 13.72 1.79 -1.93
N ALA A 169 12.75 2.66 -2.22
CA ALA A 169 12.26 3.68 -1.29
C ALA A 169 11.67 3.07 -0.02
N ALA A 170 10.84 2.04 -0.14
CA ALA A 170 10.30 1.30 0.99
C ALA A 170 11.41 0.60 1.78
N GLY A 171 12.43 0.08 1.09
CA GLY A 171 13.59 -0.53 1.69
C GLY A 171 14.41 0.45 2.54
N VAL A 172 14.71 1.63 1.98
CA VAL A 172 15.36 2.74 2.68
C VAL A 172 14.53 3.18 3.88
N ALA A 173 13.21 3.31 3.73
CA ALA A 173 12.32 3.66 4.84
C ALA A 173 12.34 2.60 5.95
N GLY A 174 12.38 1.31 5.61
CA GLY A 174 12.52 0.21 6.57
C GLY A 174 13.83 0.27 7.36
N ILE A 175 14.95 0.55 6.69
CA ILE A 175 16.25 0.75 7.34
C ILE A 175 16.20 1.97 8.27
N MET A 176 15.67 3.10 7.81
CA MET A 176 15.52 4.31 8.63
C MET A 176 14.66 4.05 9.88
N LEU A 177 13.55 3.33 9.72
CA LEU A 177 12.68 2.94 10.84
C LEU A 177 13.43 2.06 11.84
N SER A 178 14.18 1.07 11.35
CA SER A 178 14.99 0.20 12.21
C SER A 178 16.00 0.98 13.05
N LEU A 179 16.74 1.92 12.44
CA LEU A 179 17.71 2.75 13.15
C LEU A 179 17.05 3.61 14.22
N ARG A 180 15.87 4.17 13.93
CA ARG A 180 15.07 4.93 14.91
C ARG A 180 14.64 4.03 16.08
N LEU A 181 14.15 2.83 15.80
CA LEU A 181 13.77 1.87 16.83
C LEU A 181 14.96 1.43 17.68
N HIS A 182 16.11 1.17 17.05
CA HIS A 182 17.34 0.82 17.77
C HIS A 182 17.76 1.94 18.75
N LYS A 183 17.73 3.20 18.30
CA LYS A 183 18.04 4.37 19.13
C LYS A 183 17.08 4.52 20.32
N ILE A 184 15.79 4.23 20.11
CA ILE A 184 14.80 4.22 21.21
C ILE A 184 15.12 3.10 22.20
N LYS A 185 15.45 1.89 21.72
CA LYS A 185 15.81 0.74 22.56
C LYS A 185 16.98 1.07 23.48
N GLU A 186 18.03 1.64 22.91
CA GLU A 186 19.24 2.00 23.62
C GLU A 186 18.92 3.04 24.70
N THR A 187 18.15 4.08 24.37
CA THR A 187 17.74 5.12 25.32
C THR A 187 16.93 4.53 26.48
N THR A 188 15.95 3.68 26.19
CA THR A 188 15.12 3.03 27.23
C THR A 188 15.92 2.07 28.10
N SER A 189 16.92 1.38 27.53
CA SER A 189 17.78 0.47 28.29
C SER A 189 18.67 1.19 29.31
N ARG A 190 19.01 2.46 29.06
CA ARG A 190 19.80 3.31 29.97
C ARG A 190 19.00 3.89 31.14
N ILE A 191 17.66 3.82 31.12
CA ILE A 191 16.80 4.32 32.19
C ILE A 191 16.81 3.32 33.36
N SER A 192 16.98 3.82 34.61
CA SER A 192 16.95 2.98 35.80
C SER A 192 15.59 2.30 36.02
N ASP A 193 15.61 1.10 36.58
CA ASP A 193 14.38 0.32 36.78
C ASP A 193 13.42 0.98 37.80
N GLU A 194 13.95 1.77 38.73
CA GLU A 194 13.13 2.57 39.64
C GLU A 194 12.35 3.66 38.89
N LEU A 195 13.00 4.38 37.95
CA LEU A 195 12.33 5.42 37.17
C LEU A 195 11.24 4.81 36.28
N LYS A 196 11.50 3.63 35.67
CA LYS A 196 10.50 2.88 34.89
C LYS A 196 9.28 2.53 35.74
N LYS A 197 9.50 2.05 36.98
CA LYS A 197 8.41 1.74 37.93
C LYS A 197 7.59 2.99 38.27
N ARG A 198 8.22 4.11 38.61
CA ARG A 198 7.51 5.37 38.94
C ARG A 198 6.67 5.88 37.76
N ILE A 199 7.22 5.90 36.54
CA ILE A 199 6.46 6.32 35.35
C ILE A 199 5.26 5.39 35.12
N SER A 200 5.42 4.08 35.35
CA SER A 200 4.33 3.13 35.19
C SER A 200 3.19 3.33 36.20
N SER A 201 3.49 3.69 37.45
CA SER A 201 2.46 3.96 38.46
C SER A 201 1.67 5.23 38.11
N ILE A 202 2.38 6.33 37.79
CA ILE A 202 1.75 7.61 37.43
C ILE A 202 0.85 7.46 36.20
N MET A 203 1.29 6.74 35.17
CA MET A 203 0.48 6.47 33.97
C MET A 203 -0.79 5.66 34.27
N SER A 204 -0.72 4.74 35.23
CA SER A 204 -1.88 3.95 35.64
C SER A 204 -2.90 4.80 36.40
N GLU A 205 -2.44 5.68 37.29
CA GLU A 205 -3.26 6.63 38.04
C GLU A 205 -3.96 7.62 37.09
N TYR A 206 -3.22 8.19 36.12
CA TYR A 206 -3.78 9.10 35.11
C TYR A 206 -4.91 8.46 34.31
N ARG A 207 -4.75 7.20 33.87
CA ARG A 207 -5.80 6.48 33.15
C ARG A 207 -7.02 6.19 34.01
N GLN A 208 -6.83 5.86 35.29
CA GLN A 208 -7.94 5.68 36.22
C GLN A 208 -8.70 6.98 36.43
N ALA A 209 -8.01 8.13 36.47
CA ALA A 209 -8.64 9.43 36.58
C ALA A 209 -9.46 9.81 35.32
N LEU A 210 -8.99 9.46 34.12
CA LEU A 210 -9.74 9.66 32.86
C LEU A 210 -10.96 8.73 32.71
N ALA A 211 -10.99 7.62 33.44
CA ALA A 211 -12.08 6.64 33.39
C ALA A 211 -13.16 6.88 34.45
N ARG A 212 -13.00 7.89 35.32
CA ARG A 212 -13.99 8.39 36.27
C ARG A 212 -14.73 9.58 35.67
#